data_AF-A0A833A2R3-F1
#
_entry.id   AF-A0A833A2R3-F1
#
_cell.length_a   1.000
_cell.length_b   1.000
_cell.length_c   1.000
_cell.angle_alpha   90.00
_cell.angle_beta   90.00
_cell.angle_gamma   90.00
#
_symmetry.space_group_name_H-M   'P 1'
#
loop_
_entity.id
_entity.type
_entity.pdbx_description
1 polymer ?
#
loop_
_entity_poly.entity_id
_entity_poly.type
_entity_poly.pdbx_seq_one_letter_code
_entity_poly.pdbx_strand_id
1 'polypeptide(L)' 'MLIYLDVNIFLYPVLYENEKLTKKCKEILVKIASGKLTAYTSCLSWDEFVWVISKTLGKNAR' A
#
# COMPACT_ATOMS: atom_id res chain seq x y z
N MET A 1 -1.47 14.85 15.08
CA MET A 1 -2.49 13.84 14.72
C MET A 1 -1.80 12.77 13.90
N LEU A 2 -1.79 11.52 14.37
CA LEU A 2 -1.15 10.41 13.66
C LEU A 2 -2.14 9.80 12.67
N ILE A 3 -1.69 9.52 11.44
CA ILE A 3 -2.53 8.97 10.37
C ILE A 3 -2.36 7.45 10.34
N TYR A 4 -3.45 6.72 10.46
CA TYR A 4 -3.47 5.28 10.23
C TYR A 4 -3.63 4.98 8.73
N LEU A 5 -2.85 4.04 8.22
CA LEU A 5 -2.95 3.54 6.85
C LEU A 5 -3.57 2.15 6.83
N ASP A 6 -4.60 2.02 6.02
CA ASP A 6 -5.18 0.74 5.64
C ASP A 6 -4.34 0.04 4.56
N VAL A 7 -4.43 -1.30 4.52
CA VAL A 7 -3.72 -2.15 3.54
C VAL A 7 -3.98 -1.72 2.10
N ASN A 8 -5.19 -1.23 1.81
CA ASN A 8 -5.59 -0.82 0.47
C ASN A 8 -4.72 0.31 -0.09
N ILE A 9 -4.24 1.23 0.76
CA ILE A 9 -3.36 2.32 0.33
C ILE A 9 -2.07 1.78 -0.31
N PHE A 10 -1.60 0.62 0.14
CA PHE A 10 -0.44 -0.07 -0.42
C PHE A 10 -0.81 -0.91 -1.65
N LEU A 11 -1.97 -1.57 -1.64
CA LEU A 11 -2.41 -2.46 -2.72
C LEU A 11 -2.80 -1.74 -4.01
N TYR A 12 -3.54 -0.63 -3.91
CA TYR A 12 -4.02 0.11 -5.09
C TYR A 12 -2.90 0.46 -6.08
N PRO A 13 -1.78 1.07 -5.63
CA PRO A 13 -0.61 1.36 -6.47
C PRO A 13 0.04 0.17 -7.18
N VAL A 14 -0.11 -1.04 -6.64
CA VAL A 14 0.59 -2.25 -7.10
C VAL A 14 -0.29 -3.09 -8.01
N LEU A 15 -1.58 -3.21 -7.70
CA LEU A 15 -2.51 -4.10 -8.42
C LEU A 15 -3.26 -3.41 -9.56
N TYR A 16 -3.38 -2.09 -9.53
CA TYR A 16 -4.19 -1.34 -10.48
C TYR A 16 -3.41 -0.21 -11.15
N GLU A 17 -3.66 0.01 -12.44
CA GLU A 17 -3.09 1.12 -13.22
C GLU A 17 -4.15 2.13 -13.63
N ASN A 18 -3.73 3.38 -13.89
CA ASN A 18 -4.53 4.44 -14.52
C ASN A 18 -5.80 4.93 -13.80
N GLU A 19 -6.04 4.55 -12.55
CA GLU A 19 -7.14 5.11 -11.75
C GLU A 19 -6.75 6.37 -10.96
N LYS A 20 -7.70 7.31 -10.81
CA LYS A 20 -7.54 8.52 -9.97
C LYS A 20 -7.19 8.14 -8.52
N LEU A 21 -7.79 7.07 -8.00
CA LEU A 21 -7.55 6.58 -6.66
C LEU A 21 -6.13 6.03 -6.51
N THR A 22 -5.65 5.24 -7.47
CA THR A 22 -4.26 4.74 -7.53
C THR A 22 -3.25 5.88 -7.48
N LYS A 23 -3.46 6.95 -8.26
CA LYS A 23 -2.59 8.14 -8.22
C LYS A 23 -2.57 8.78 -6.84
N LYS A 24 -3.73 8.96 -6.21
CA LYS A 24 -3.83 9.52 -4.86
C LYS A 24 -3.12 8.65 -3.82
N CYS A 25 -3.26 7.32 -3.90
CA CYS A 25 -2.55 6.39 -3.02
C CYS A 25 -1.03 6.50 -3.19
N LYS A 26 -0.55 6.54 -4.45
CA LYS A 26 0.88 6.78 -4.75
C LYS A 26 1.38 8.10 -4.16
N GLU A 27 0.64 9.19 -4.32
CA GLU A 27 1.00 10.49 -3.75
C GLU A 27 1.11 10.46 -2.22
N ILE A 28 0.19 9.77 -1.54
CA ILE A 28 0.24 9.58 -0.08
C ILE A 28 1.51 8.82 0.31
N LEU A 29 1.80 7.69 -0.34
CA LEU A 29 2.99 6.89 -0.08
C LEU A 29 4.29 7.67 -0.33
N VAL A 30 4.35 8.48 -1.40
CA VAL A 30 5.50 9.35 -1.70
C VAL A 30 5.68 10.43 -0.62
N LYS A 31 4.60 11.03 -0.11
CA LYS A 31 4.67 11.98 1.00
C LYS A 31 5.22 11.33 2.28
N ILE A 32 4.85 10.07 2.53
CA ILE A 32 5.38 9.31 3.67
C ILE A 32 6.87 9.01 3.47
N ALA A 33 7.24 8.46 2.32
CA ALA A 33 8.62 8.10 1.99
C ALA A 33 9.57 9.32 1.99
N SER A 34 9.06 10.51 1.63
CA SER A 34 9.81 11.76 1.67
C SER A 34 9.81 12.46 3.04
N GLY A 35 9.19 11.87 4.07
CA GLY A 35 9.12 12.45 5.41
C GLY A 35 8.15 13.64 5.55
N LYS A 36 7.38 13.96 4.51
CA LYS A 36 6.37 15.03 4.51
C LYS A 36 5.07 14.63 5.23
N LEU A 37 4.87 13.33 5.47
CA LEU A 37 3.72 12.78 6.17
C LEU A 37 4.17 11.68 7.14
N THR A 38 3.81 11.81 8.42
CA THR A 38 4.01 10.74 9.41
C THR A 38 2.74 9.92 9.52
N ALA A 39 2.86 8.61 9.28
CA ALA A 39 1.75 7.68 9.32
C ALA A 39 2.20 6.33 9.90
N TYR A 40 1.25 5.52 10.33
CA TYR A 40 1.48 4.19 10.90
C TYR A 40 0.47 3.20 10.34
N THR A 41 0.81 1.92 10.39
CA THR A 41 -0.11 0.83 10.06
C THR A 41 0.07 -0.29 11.08
N SER A 42 -0.82 -1.27 11.06
CA SER A 42 -0.72 -2.43 11.96
C SER A 42 0.19 -3.50 11.37
N CYS A 43 0.79 -4.34 12.23
CA CYS A 43 1.52 -5.53 11.77
C CYS A 43 0.62 -6.48 10.97
N LEU A 44 -0.67 -6.53 11.29
CA LEU A 44 -1.67 -7.34 10.58
C LEU A 44 -1.86 -6.84 9.13
N SER A 45 -1.97 -5.52 8.94
CA SER A 45 -2.08 -4.93 7.59
C SER A 45 -0.81 -5.15 6.76
N TRP A 46 0.36 -5.19 7.40
CA TRP A 46 1.61 -5.53 6.71
C TRP A 46 1.66 -7.00 6.27
N ASP A 47 1.25 -7.92 7.15
CA ASP A 47 1.16 -9.35 6.82
C ASP A 47 0.19 -9.60 5.65
N GLU A 48 -1.00 -8.98 5.70
CA GLU A 48 -1.98 -9.04 4.63
C GLU A 48 -1.41 -8.53 3.31
N PHE A 49 -0.75 -7.37 3.30
CA PHE A 49 -0.11 -6.82 2.11
C PHE A 49 0.89 -7.80 1.50
N VAL A 50 1.80 -8.35 2.32
CA VAL A 50 2.83 -9.30 1.86
C VAL A 50 2.19 -10.57 1.30
N TRP A 51 1.14 -11.09 1.96
CA TRP A 51 0.41 -12.27 1.50
C TRP A 51 -0.28 -12.02 0.15
N VAL A 52 -1.02 -10.91 0.02
CA VAL A 52 -1.71 -10.55 -1.23
C VAL A 52 -0.72 -10.40 -2.37
N ILE A 53 0.36 -9.63 -2.18
CA ILE A 53 1.38 -9.42 -3.21
C ILE A 53 2.08 -10.74 -3.59
N SER A 54 2.35 -11.61 -2.62
CA SER A 54 2.97 -12.91 -2.89
C SER A 54 2.06 -13.83 -3.70
N LYS A 55 0.73 -13.74 -3.51
CA LYS A 55 -0.26 -14.49 -4.29
C LYS A 55 -0.45 -13.90 -5.69
N THR A 56 -0.53 -12.59 -5.83
CA THR A 56 -0.83 -11.91 -7.11
C THR A 56 0.39 -11.81 -8.03
N LEU A 57 1.59 -11.55 -7.49
CA LEU A 57 2.83 -11.40 -8.27
C LEU A 57 3.64 -12.71 -8.39
N GLY A 58 3.05 -13.85 -8.03
CA GLY A 58 3.52 -15.15 -8.52
C GLY A 58 4.51 -15.92 -7.64
N LYS A 59 4.69 -15.61 -6.34
CA LYS A 59 5.41 -16.55 -5.45
C LYS A 59 4.62 -17.84 -5.17
N ASN A 60 3.32 -17.85 -5.46
CA ASN A 60 2.43 -19.02 -5.34
C ASN A 60 1.72 -19.39 -6.66
N ALA A 61 2.14 -18.84 -7.81
CA ALA A 61 1.63 -19.22 -9.13
C ALA A 61 2.42 -20.42 -9.69
N ARG A 62 2.64 -21.43 -8.83
CA ARG A 62 3.30 -22.69 -9.18
C ARG A 62 2.35 -23.84 -8.92
#